data_AF-A0A147EXB2-F1
#
_entry.id   AF-A0A147EXB2-F1
#
_cell.length_a   1.000
_cell.length_b   1.000
_cell.length_c   1.000
_cell.angle_alpha   90.00
_cell.angle_beta   90.00
_cell.angle_gamma   90.00
#
_symmetry.space_group_name_H-M   'P 1'
#
loop_
_entity.id
_entity.type
_entity.pdbx_description
1 polymer ?
#
loop_
_entity_poly.entity_id
_entity_poly.type
_entity_poly.pdbx_seq_one_letter_code
_entity_poly.pdbx_strand_id
1 'polypeptide(L)'
;MTRDADIEMDADTGQVIVSLSVSTAVRVDELERYLRDPPVSPFIYDLGTVKFDEPAWEARAGKLNTTIHELVDRLESVPRAVLHAPESFVRLFMTLPSGAETLHAGTVKRLAEVNATVWIDA
;
A
#
# COMPACT_ATOMS: atom_id res chain seq x y z
N MET A 1 37.57 -33.80 -2.29
CA MET A 1 36.77 -33.27 -3.41
C MET A 1 35.75 -32.33 -2.78
N THR A 2 35.94 -31.05 -3.01
CA THR A 2 35.23 -29.96 -2.35
C THR A 2 33.87 -29.77 -3.00
N ARG A 3 32.83 -29.66 -2.15
CA ARG A 3 31.54 -28.96 -2.33
C ARG A 3 31.12 -28.64 -3.76
N ASP A 4 30.04 -29.27 -4.20
CA ASP A 4 28.95 -28.57 -4.88
C ASP A 4 27.68 -28.94 -4.11
N ALA A 5 27.40 -28.13 -3.08
CA ALA A 5 26.05 -28.04 -2.59
C ALA A 5 25.31 -27.26 -3.68
N ASP A 6 24.52 -27.97 -4.49
CA ASP A 6 23.40 -27.37 -5.18
C ASP A 6 22.45 -26.86 -4.09
N ILE A 7 22.78 -25.67 -3.56
CA ILE A 7 21.81 -24.82 -2.91
C ILE A 7 20.93 -24.40 -4.07
N GLU A 8 19.83 -25.12 -4.30
CA GLU A 8 18.62 -24.48 -4.78
C GLU A 8 18.39 -23.34 -3.78
N MET A 9 18.90 -22.16 -4.13
CA MET A 9 18.35 -20.92 -3.65
C MET A 9 16.93 -20.99 -4.14
N ASP A 10 16.04 -21.48 -3.28
CA ASP A 10 14.61 -21.23 -3.39
C ASP A 10 14.51 -19.72 -3.29
N ALA A 11 14.73 -19.08 -4.42
CA ALA A 11 14.77 -17.65 -4.54
C ALA A 11 13.35 -17.26 -4.23
N ASP A 12 13.18 -16.66 -3.06
CA ASP A 12 11.96 -16.04 -2.60
C ASP A 12 11.68 -14.80 -3.48
N THR A 13 11.51 -15.05 -4.78
CA THR A 13 11.13 -14.14 -5.86
C THR A 13 9.64 -13.86 -5.71
N GLY A 14 9.23 -13.37 -4.55
CA GLY A 14 7.86 -12.93 -4.37
C GLY A 14 7.73 -11.48 -4.82
N GLN A 15 6.79 -11.26 -5.72
CA GLN A 15 6.34 -9.95 -6.13
C GLN A 15 5.69 -9.23 -4.95
N VAL A 16 6.11 -7.99 -4.70
CA VAL A 16 5.40 -7.09 -3.79
C VAL A 16 4.27 -6.42 -4.55
N ILE A 17 3.08 -6.41 -3.93
CA ILE A 17 1.91 -5.70 -4.42
C ILE A 17 1.51 -4.70 -3.34
N VAL A 18 1.29 -3.43 -3.70
CA VAL A 18 0.80 -2.39 -2.80
C VAL A 18 -0.38 -1.72 -3.46
N SER A 19 -1.50 -1.61 -2.77
CA SER A 19 -2.67 -0.88 -3.25
C SER A 19 -3.24 0.01 -2.15
N LEU A 20 -3.73 1.18 -2.54
CA LEU A 20 -4.38 2.13 -1.64
C LEU A 20 -5.78 2.45 -2.17
N SER A 21 -6.76 2.39 -1.30
CA SER A 21 -8.13 2.79 -1.63
C SER A 21 -8.77 3.58 -0.50
N VAL A 22 -9.74 4.42 -0.86
CA VAL A 22 -10.60 5.13 0.08
C VAL A 22 -12.04 4.75 -0.18
N SER A 23 -12.75 4.32 0.85
CA SER A 23 -14.20 4.11 0.82
C SER A 23 -14.87 5.10 1.77
N THR A 24 -15.90 5.82 1.33
CA THR A 24 -16.58 6.81 2.17
C THR A 24 -18.03 7.01 1.75
N ALA A 25 -18.88 7.46 2.68
CA ALA A 25 -20.29 7.77 2.42
C ALA A 25 -20.48 9.08 1.63
N VAL A 26 -19.48 9.97 1.61
CA VAL A 26 -19.55 11.26 0.92
C VAL A 26 -18.71 11.26 -0.35
N ARG A 27 -19.18 11.97 -1.38
CA ARG A 27 -18.38 12.18 -2.58
C ARG A 27 -17.24 13.15 -2.27
N VAL A 28 -16.07 12.93 -2.85
CA VAL A 28 -14.82 13.67 -2.62
C VAL A 28 -14.30 14.13 -3.97
N ASP A 29 -14.53 15.39 -4.29
CA ASP A 29 -14.23 15.96 -5.61
C ASP A 29 -12.73 15.87 -5.94
N GLU A 30 -11.85 15.96 -4.93
CA GLU A 30 -10.40 15.84 -5.09
C GLU A 30 -9.97 14.44 -5.55
N LEU A 31 -10.79 13.41 -5.29
CA LEU A 31 -10.52 12.03 -5.65
C LEU A 31 -11.30 11.56 -6.87
N GLU A 32 -12.07 12.42 -7.52
CA GLU A 32 -13.01 12.04 -8.59
C GLU A 32 -12.35 11.24 -9.72
N ARG A 33 -11.10 11.58 -10.09
CA ARG A 33 -10.32 10.84 -11.10
C ARG A 33 -10.00 9.38 -10.74
N TYR A 34 -10.16 9.01 -9.48
CA TYR A 34 -9.92 7.68 -8.92
C TYR A 34 -11.22 6.92 -8.63
N LEU A 35 -12.37 7.54 -8.86
CA LEU A 35 -13.67 6.97 -8.52
C LEU A 35 -13.91 5.69 -9.33
N ARG A 36 -14.28 4.61 -8.64
CA ARG A 36 -14.69 3.35 -9.26
C ARG A 36 -16.15 3.39 -9.67
N ASP A 37 -16.44 2.70 -10.77
CA ASP A 37 -17.80 2.47 -11.24
C ASP A 37 -18.43 1.22 -10.59
N PRO A 38 -19.76 1.23 -10.33
CA PRO A 38 -20.64 2.39 -10.42
C PRO A 38 -20.43 3.37 -9.24
N PRO A 39 -20.63 4.69 -9.43
CA PRO A 39 -20.40 5.70 -8.41
C PRO A 39 -21.58 5.77 -7.42
N VAL A 40 -21.78 4.69 -6.66
CA VAL A 40 -22.82 4.57 -5.64
C VAL A 40 -22.20 4.51 -4.25
N SER A 41 -22.90 5.06 -3.27
CA SER A 41 -22.43 5.00 -1.88
C SER A 41 -22.34 3.55 -1.37
N PRO A 42 -21.26 3.15 -0.68
CA PRO A 42 -20.08 3.98 -0.39
C PRO A 42 -19.24 4.24 -1.64
N PHE A 43 -18.84 5.50 -1.85
CA PHE A 43 -17.97 5.89 -2.96
C PHE A 43 -16.58 5.31 -2.72
N ILE A 44 -16.10 4.53 -3.69
CA ILE A 44 -14.80 3.87 -3.62
C ILE A 44 -13.85 4.55 -4.60
N TYR A 45 -12.76 5.09 -4.08
CA TYR A 45 -11.67 5.67 -4.84
C TYR A 45 -10.49 4.70 -4.83
N ASP A 46 -10.05 4.28 -6.00
CA ASP A 46 -8.85 3.46 -6.19
C ASP A 46 -7.67 4.35 -6.49
N LEU A 47 -6.84 4.57 -5.47
CA LEU A 47 -5.68 5.44 -5.59
C LEU A 47 -4.52 4.75 -6.31
N GLY A 48 -4.69 3.49 -6.72
CA GLY A 48 -3.76 2.76 -7.55
C GLY A 48 -3.21 1.51 -6.89
N THR A 49 -2.68 0.64 -7.74
CA THR A 49 -1.95 -0.56 -7.37
C THR A 49 -0.58 -0.51 -8.03
N VAL A 50 0.47 -0.69 -7.23
CA VAL A 50 1.86 -0.79 -7.70
C VAL A 50 2.34 -2.21 -7.44
N LYS A 51 3.02 -2.78 -8.44
CA LYS A 51 3.65 -4.09 -8.35
C LYS A 51 5.13 -3.94 -8.66
N PHE A 52 5.96 -4.55 -7.84
CA PHE A 52 7.40 -4.57 -8.10
C PHE A 52 8.03 -5.84 -7.55
N ASP A 53 9.18 -6.16 -8.12
CA ASP A 53 10.06 -7.21 -7.66
C ASP A 53 11.43 -6.58 -7.46
N GLU A 54 12.04 -6.80 -6.30
CA GLU A 54 13.38 -6.34 -5.97
C GLU A 54 14.13 -7.50 -5.30
N PRO A 55 15.32 -7.88 -5.80
CA PRO A 55 16.00 -9.07 -5.30
C PRO A 55 16.69 -8.85 -3.95
N ALA A 56 17.09 -7.61 -3.63
CA ALA A 56 17.76 -7.28 -2.36
C ALA A 56 16.73 -6.74 -1.35
N TRP A 57 16.71 -7.32 -0.14
CA TRP A 57 15.71 -7.02 0.87
C TRP A 57 15.75 -5.55 1.34
N GLU A 58 16.93 -4.93 1.45
CA GLU A 58 17.04 -3.51 1.81
C GLU A 58 16.46 -2.60 0.72
N ALA A 59 16.72 -2.93 -0.55
CA ALA A 59 16.19 -2.19 -1.69
C ALA A 59 14.67 -2.35 -1.79
N ARG A 60 14.17 -3.57 -1.54
CA ARG A 60 12.74 -3.88 -1.53
C ARG A 60 12.01 -3.11 -0.43
N ALA A 61 12.55 -3.10 0.80
CA ALA A 61 12.02 -2.29 1.89
C ALA A 61 12.02 -0.79 1.55
N GLY A 62 13.13 -0.26 1.00
CA GLY A 62 13.21 1.14 0.58
C GLY A 62 12.14 1.50 -0.47
N LYS A 63 11.95 0.63 -1.46
CA LYS A 63 10.95 0.82 -2.52
C LYS A 63 9.52 0.68 -2.00
N LEU A 64 9.25 -0.25 -1.10
CA LEU A 64 7.96 -0.41 -0.43
C LEU A 64 7.55 0.87 0.28
N ASN A 65 8.43 1.40 1.13
CA ASN A 65 8.16 2.61 1.90
C ASN A 65 7.98 3.83 0.99
N THR A 66 8.80 3.97 -0.05
CA THR A 66 8.65 5.03 -1.06
C THR A 66 7.32 4.92 -1.80
N THR A 67 6.95 3.72 -2.24
CA THR A 67 5.67 3.45 -2.93
C THR A 67 4.47 3.81 -2.06
N ILE A 68 4.51 3.48 -0.77
CA ILE A 68 3.45 3.83 0.17
C ILE A 68 3.33 5.35 0.31
N HIS A 69 4.45 6.06 0.43
CA HIS A 69 4.44 7.53 0.49
C HIS A 69 3.81 8.11 -0.77
N GLU A 70 4.24 7.71 -1.97
CA GLU A 70 3.69 8.21 -3.23
C GLU A 70 2.18 7.94 -3.41
N LEU A 71 1.68 6.84 -2.86
CA LEU A 71 0.24 6.55 -2.84
C LEU A 71 -0.48 7.47 -1.84
N VAL A 72 0.06 7.64 -0.64
CA VAL A 72 -0.51 8.51 0.40
C VAL A 72 -0.50 9.98 -0.03
N ASP A 73 0.50 10.41 -0.81
CA ASP A 73 0.61 11.79 -1.33
C ASP A 73 -0.59 12.17 -2.20
N ARG A 74 -1.27 11.18 -2.80
CA ARG A 74 -2.51 11.40 -3.56
C ARG A 74 -3.69 11.83 -2.70
N LEU A 75 -3.58 11.72 -1.36
CA LEU A 75 -4.56 12.15 -0.37
C LEU A 75 -4.26 13.52 0.23
N GLU A 76 -3.16 14.20 -0.11
CA GLU A 76 -2.74 15.45 0.54
C GLU A 76 -3.80 16.56 0.44
N SER A 77 -4.58 16.61 -0.65
CA SER A 77 -5.65 17.58 -0.84
C SER A 77 -6.98 17.17 -0.17
N VAL A 78 -7.11 15.94 0.32
CA VAL A 78 -8.37 15.46 0.90
C VAL A 78 -8.51 16.00 2.33
N PRO A 79 -9.64 16.63 2.69
CA PRO A 79 -9.83 17.15 4.03
C PRO A 79 -9.69 16.06 5.09
N ARG A 80 -8.93 16.34 6.16
CA ARG A 80 -8.76 15.42 7.30
C ARG A 80 -10.10 14.96 7.88
N ALA A 81 -11.09 15.84 7.94
CA ALA A 81 -12.43 15.51 8.43
C ALA A 81 -13.12 14.42 7.61
N VAL A 82 -12.82 14.31 6.32
CA VAL A 82 -13.32 13.23 5.46
C VAL A 82 -12.59 11.93 5.76
N LEU A 83 -11.26 11.94 5.81
CA LEU A 83 -10.44 10.73 6.03
C LEU A 83 -10.62 10.12 7.43
N HIS A 84 -10.92 10.96 8.43
CA HIS A 84 -11.12 10.56 9.83
C HIS A 84 -12.60 10.42 10.20
N ALA A 85 -13.53 10.56 9.25
CA ALA A 85 -14.94 10.30 9.51
C ALA A 85 -15.13 8.80 9.86
N PRO A 86 -16.04 8.45 10.79
CA PRO A 86 -16.25 7.05 11.19
C PRO A 86 -16.62 6.14 10.01
N GLU A 87 -17.28 6.72 9.01
CA GLU A 87 -17.82 6.02 7.83
C GLU A 87 -16.83 6.01 6.65
N SER A 88 -15.61 6.54 6.87
CA SER A 88 -14.52 6.57 5.90
C SER A 88 -13.45 5.55 6.25
N PHE A 89 -13.00 4.80 5.25
CA PHE A 89 -11.96 3.79 5.38
C PHE A 89 -10.87 4.04 4.35
N VAL A 90 -9.70 4.44 4.82
CA VAL A 90 -8.47 4.41 4.01
C VAL A 90 -7.83 3.05 4.20
N ARG A 91 -7.68 2.28 3.12
CA ARG A 91 -7.17 0.89 3.17
C ARG A 91 -5.92 0.75 2.35
N LEU A 92 -4.81 0.44 3.01
CA LEU A 92 -3.58 -0.02 2.40
C LEU A 92 -3.59 -1.56 2.41
N PHE A 93 -3.58 -2.18 1.24
CA PHE A 93 -3.43 -3.63 1.09
C PHE A 93 -2.06 -3.93 0.49
N MET A 94 -1.35 -4.88 1.08
CA MET A 94 -0.03 -5.30 0.64
C MET A 94 0.07 -6.82 0.56
N THR A 95 0.74 -7.31 -0.47
CA THR A 95 1.23 -8.69 -0.55
C THR A 95 2.76 -8.66 -0.48
N LEU A 96 3.35 -9.46 0.41
CA LEU A 96 4.80 -9.51 0.63
C LEU A 96 5.34 -10.95 0.46
N PRO A 97 6.54 -11.15 -0.12
CA PRO A 97 7.26 -12.43 -0.04
C PRO A 97 7.57 -12.87 1.39
N SER A 98 7.92 -14.15 1.57
CA SER A 98 8.51 -14.62 2.82
C SER A 98 9.85 -13.91 3.12
N GLY A 99 10.21 -13.84 4.40
CA GLY A 99 11.35 -13.04 4.88
C GLY A 99 11.01 -11.59 5.28
N ALA A 100 9.72 -11.26 5.32
CA ALA A 100 9.06 -10.01 5.74
C ALA A 100 9.93 -8.76 5.96
N GLU A 101 9.75 -7.80 5.05
CA GLU A 101 10.24 -6.43 5.13
C GLU A 101 9.45 -5.58 6.12
N THR A 102 10.15 -4.62 6.74
CA THR A 102 9.57 -3.78 7.78
C THR A 102 9.11 -2.44 7.22
N LEU A 103 7.87 -2.06 7.52
CA LEU A 103 7.44 -0.67 7.40
C LEU A 103 8.31 0.20 8.30
N HIS A 104 8.91 1.24 7.74
CA HIS A 104 9.68 2.20 8.52
C HIS A 104 8.74 3.00 9.44
N ALA A 105 9.25 3.42 10.60
CA ALA A 105 8.46 4.22 11.54
C ALA A 105 7.89 5.51 10.91
N GLY A 106 8.63 6.13 9.98
CA GLY A 106 8.14 7.29 9.21
C GLY A 106 6.92 6.97 8.35
N THR A 107 6.92 5.80 7.71
CA THR A 107 5.80 5.31 6.90
C THR A 107 4.58 5.01 7.75
N VAL A 108 4.78 4.38 8.92
CA VAL A 108 3.69 4.14 9.89
C VAL A 108 3.07 5.47 10.33
N LYS A 109 3.89 6.48 10.62
CA LYS A 109 3.40 7.83 10.97
C LYS A 109 2.58 8.45 9.84
N ARG A 110 3.08 8.39 8.60
CA ARG A 110 2.38 8.92 7.42
C ARG A 110 1.04 8.24 7.18
N LEU A 111 0.97 6.91 7.36
CA LEU A 111 -0.28 6.14 7.28
C LEU A 111 -1.28 6.54 8.38
N ALA A 112 -0.81 6.81 9.60
CA ALA A 112 -1.67 7.27 10.69
C ALA A 112 -2.25 8.67 10.46
N GLU A 113 -1.53 9.55 9.74
CA GLU A 113 -2.02 10.90 9.40
C GLU A 113 -3.30 10.86 8.56
N VAL A 114 -3.46 9.84 7.71
CA VAL A 114 -4.62 9.62 6.83
C VAL A 114 -5.61 8.57 7.38
N ASN A 115 -5.47 8.12 8.63
CA ASN A 115 -6.33 7.09 9.23
C ASN A 115 -6.33 5.76 8.44
N ALA A 116 -5.18 5.37 7.88
CA ALA A 116 -5.07 4.15 7.09
C ALA A 116 -5.13 2.89 7.96
N THR A 117 -5.94 1.92 7.53
CA THR A 117 -5.87 0.53 7.97
C THR A 117 -4.92 -0.22 7.06
N VAL A 118 -3.98 -0.97 7.65
CA VAL A 118 -3.00 -1.79 6.92
C VAL A 118 -3.45 -3.25 6.93
N TRP A 119 -3.60 -3.84 5.74
CA TRP A 119 -3.83 -5.26 5.54
C TRP A 119 -2.62 -5.87 4.84
N ILE A 120 -2.05 -6.93 5.44
CA ILE A 120 -0.93 -7.68 4.88
C ILE A 120 -1.43 -9.08 4.57
N ASP A 121 -1.34 -9.46 3.30
CA ASP A 121 -1.55 -10.80 2.80
C ASP A 121 -0.16 -11.44 2.58
N ALA A 122 0.10 -12.56 3.24
CA ALA A 122 1.41 -13.21 3.29
C ALA A 122 1.26 -14.73 3.11
#